data_AF-A0A2C1K606-F1
#
_entry.id   AF-A0A2C1K606-F1
#
_cell.length_a   1.000
_cell.length_b   1.000
_cell.length_c   1.000
_cell.angle_alpha   90.00
_cell.angle_beta   90.00
_cell.angle_gamma   90.00
#
_symmetry.space_group_name_H-M   'P 1'
#
loop_
_entity.id
_entity.type
_entity.pdbx_description
1 polymer ?
#
loop_
_entity_poly.entity_id
_entity_poly.type
_entity_poly.pdbx_seq_one_letter_code
_entity_poly.pdbx_strand_id
1 'polypeptide(L)' 'METIDRLSYDEQKLLVETLLRQDYAIELISSEINDIESGLIQVDEGYYHQLKLLYDRLRIK' A
#
# COMPACT_ATOMS: atom_id res chain seq x y z
N MET A 1 18.89 -1.36 1.03
CA MET A 1 18.28 -2.70 0.98
C MET A 1 16.96 -2.57 1.69
N GLU A 2 15.89 -2.54 0.92
CA GLU A 2 14.55 -2.34 1.47
C GLU A 2 14.15 -3.57 2.27
N THR A 3 13.36 -3.41 3.33
CA THR A 3 13.00 -4.51 4.24
C THR A 3 12.30 -5.66 3.51
N ILE A 4 11.62 -5.37 2.39
CA ILE A 4 10.97 -6.36 1.52
C ILE A 4 11.98 -7.36 0.91
N ASP A 5 13.19 -6.91 0.56
CA ASP A 5 14.23 -7.76 -0.05
C ASP A 5 14.75 -8.85 0.90
N ARG A 6 14.47 -8.72 2.20
CA ARG A 6 14.87 -9.68 3.25
C ARG A 6 13.82 -10.75 3.52
N LEU A 7 12.59 -10.54 3.04
CA LEU A 7 11.47 -11.44 3.27
C LEU A 7 11.38 -12.41 2.10
N SER A 8 11.20 -13.68 2.42
CA SER A 8 10.76 -14.68 1.45
C SER A 8 9.37 -14.32 0.92
N TYR A 9 9.00 -14.90 -0.23
CA TYR A 9 7.68 -14.70 -0.82
C TYR A 9 6.54 -15.07 0.15
N ASP A 10 6.71 -16.15 0.91
CA ASP A 10 5.72 -16.61 1.88
C ASP A 10 5.56 -15.62 3.05
N GLU A 11 6.67 -15.01 3.51
CA GLU A 11 6.64 -13.98 4.55
C GLU A 11 5.98 -12.69 4.05
N GLN A 12 6.25 -12.28 2.81
CA GLN A 12 5.58 -11.12 2.19
C GLN A 12 4.07 -11.36 2.07
N LYS A 13 3.67 -12.55 1.63
CA LYS A 13 2.27 -12.94 1.51
C LYS A 13 1.57 -12.95 2.87
N LEU A 14 2.19 -13.54 3.90
CA LEU A 14 1.65 -13.57 5.26
C LEU A 14 1.46 -12.16 5.82
N LEU A 15 2.41 -11.25 5.58
CA LEU A 15 2.31 -9.85 5.99
C LEU A 15 1.10 -9.17 5.33
N VAL A 16 0.96 -9.30 4.01
CA VAL A 16 -0.17 -8.73 3.26
C VAL A 16 -1.50 -9.28 3.75
N GLU A 17 -1.63 -10.60 3.91
CA GLU A 17 -2.85 -11.23 4.44
C GLU A 17 -3.19 -10.74 5.86
N THR A 18 -2.18 -10.53 6.70
CA THR A 18 -2.37 -10.02 8.07
C THR A 18 -2.86 -8.58 8.08
N LEU A 19 -2.30 -7.73 7.23
CA LEU A 19 -2.72 -6.33 7.07
C LEU A 19 -4.14 -6.22 6.50
N LEU A 20 -4.50 -7.09 5.56
CA LEU A 20 -5.84 -7.13 4.95
C LEU A 20 -6.93 -7.65 5.89
N ARG A 21 -6.58 -8.49 6.86
CA ARG A 21 -7.53 -9.04 7.85
C ARG A 21 -7.96 -7.99 8.86
N GLN A 22 -7.09 -7.04 9.18
CA GLN A 22 -7.33 -6.01 10.19
C GLN A 22 -7.75 -4.67 9.57
N ASP A 23 -8.06 -4.67 8.26
CA ASP A 23 -8.36 -3.48 7.43
C ASP A 23 -7.28 -2.37 7.48
N TYR A 24 -6.12 -2.62 8.10
CA TYR A 24 -4.99 -1.69 8.09
C TYR A 24 -4.41 -1.44 6.70
N ALA A 25 -4.52 -2.40 5.78
CA ALA A 25 -4.05 -2.22 4.42
C ALA A 25 -4.76 -1.05 3.71
N ILE A 26 -6.09 -0.91 3.87
CA ILE A 26 -6.83 0.19 3.23
C ILE A 26 -6.56 1.53 3.92
N GLU A 27 -6.40 1.53 5.25
CA GLU A 27 -6.05 2.73 6.01
C GLU A 27 -4.68 3.28 5.61
N LEU A 28 -3.67 2.41 5.51
CA LEU A 28 -2.31 2.79 5.11
C LEU A 28 -2.29 3.39 3.70
N ILE A 29 -2.92 2.73 2.73
CA ILE A 29 -2.98 3.22 1.35
C ILE A 29 -3.76 4.53 1.28
N SER A 30 -4.86 4.67 2.03
CA SER A 30 -5.62 5.92 2.07
C SER A 30 -4.82 7.07 2.66
N SER A 31 -4.03 6.81 3.71
CA SER A 31 -3.15 7.82 4.31
C SER A 31 -2.07 8.25 3.33
N GLU A 32 -1.43 7.30 2.65
CA GLU A 32 -0.36 7.59 1.70
C GLU A 32 -0.87 8.39 0.49
N ILE A 33 -2.05 8.05 -0.04
CA ILE A 33 -2.74 8.85 -1.07
C ILE A 33 -3.00 10.27 -0.56
N ASN A 34 -3.53 10.42 0.66
CA ASN A 34 -3.81 11.73 1.24
C ASN A 34 -2.53 12.57 1.41
N ASP A 35 -1.42 11.96 1.82
CA ASP A 35 -0.14 12.64 1.97
C ASP A 35 0.43 13.10 0.62
N ILE A 36 0.26 12.30 -0.43
CA ILE A 36 0.60 12.68 -1.80
C ILE A 36 -0.26 13.86 -2.28
N GLU A 37 -1.59 13.76 -2.12
CA GLU A 37 -2.55 14.78 -2.56
C GLU A 37 -2.41 16.10 -1.79
N SER A 38 -1.98 16.03 -0.53
CA SER A 38 -1.68 17.19 0.31
C SER A 38 -0.30 17.80 0.04
N GLY A 39 0.51 17.17 -0.82
CA GLY A 39 1.87 17.61 -1.13
C GLY A 39 2.89 17.36 -0.01
N LEU A 40 2.57 16.51 0.97
CA LEU A 40 3.49 16.10 2.03
C LEU A 40 4.54 15.10 1.50
N ILE A 41 4.14 14.29 0.52
CA ILE A 41 5.02 13.33 -0.16
C ILE A 41 4.99 13.61 -1.67
N GLN A 42 6.16 13.69 -2.30
CA GLN A 42 6.26 13.74 -3.75
C GLN A 42 6.73 12.38 -4.27
N VAL A 43 5.93 11.83 -5.18
CA VAL A 43 6.20 10.55 -5.87
C VAL A 43 6.03 10.75 -7.36
N ASP A 44 6.51 9.81 -8.17
CA ASP A 44 6.22 9.84 -9.59
C ASP A 44 4.74 9.51 -9.87
N GLU A 45 4.25 9.98 -11.02
CA GLU A 45 2.85 9.79 -11.44
C GLU A 45 2.49 8.30 -11.59
N GLY A 46 3.47 7.45 -11.94
CA GLY A 46 3.28 6.01 -12.06
C GLY A 46 3.00 5.34 -10.71
N TYR A 47 3.77 5.68 -9.68
CA TYR A 47 3.55 5.19 -8.32
C TYR A 47 2.20 5.63 -7.76
N TYR A 48 1.85 6.91 -7.91
CA TYR A 48 0.54 7.42 -7.49
C TYR A 48 -0.62 6.71 -8.21
N HIS A 49 -0.48 6.43 -9.51
CA HIS A 49 -1.48 5.66 -10.26
C HIS A 49 -1.63 4.23 -9.72
N GLN A 50 -0.52 3.56 -9.41
CA GLN A 50 -0.52 2.21 -8.82
C GLN A 50 -1.20 2.18 -7.45
N LEU A 51 -0.93 3.17 -6.59
CA LEU A 51 -1.60 3.30 -5.28
C LEU A 51 -3.12 3.44 -5.43
N LYS A 52 -3.60 4.27 -6.35
CA LYS A 52 -5.04 4.42 -6.60
C LYS A 52 -5.69 3.14 -7.10
N LEU A 53 -5.06 2.44 -8.05
CA LEU A 53 -5.55 1.14 -8.51
C LEU A 53 -5.61 0.10 -7.39
N LEU A 54 -4.62 0.12 -6.49
CA LEU A 54 -4.59 -0.78 -5.34
C LEU A 54 -5.71 -0.45 -4.35
N TYR A 55 -5.90 0.84 -4.02
CA TYR A 55 -7.00 1.31 -3.18
C TYR A 55 -8.36 0.86 -3.70
N ASP A 56 -8.62 1.06 -5.01
CA ASP A 56 -9.88 0.67 -5.63
C ASP A 56 -10.13 -0.84 -5.52
N ARG A 57 -9.09 -1.67 -5.70
CA ARG A 57 -9.20 -3.13 -5.56
C ARG A 57 -9.48 -3.57 -4.13
N LEU A 58 -8.87 -2.92 -3.14
CA LEU A 58 -9.08 -3.26 -1.73
C LEU A 58 -10.45 -2.81 -1.20
N ARG A 59 -11.01 -1.76 -1.79
CA ARG A 59 -12.33 -1.23 -1.42
C ARG A 59 -13.49 -2.08 -1.91
N ILE A 60 -13.35 -2.84 -3.00
CA ILE A 60 -14.39 -3.72 -3.58
C ILE A 60 -14.44 -5.07 -2.82
N LYS A 61 -14.52 -5.02 -1.49
CA LYS A 61 -14.78 -6.19 -0.65
C LYS A 61 -16.28 -6.47 -0.54
#